data_AF-A0A2E5Z2G1-F1
#
_entry.id   AF-A0A2E5Z2G1-F1
#
_cell.length_a   1.000
_cell.length_b   1.000
_cell.length_c   1.000
_cell.angle_alpha   90.00
_cell.angle_beta   90.00
_cell.angle_gamma   90.00
#
_symmetry.space_group_name_H-M   'P 1'
#
loop_
_entity.id
_entity.type
_entity.pdbx_description
1 polymer ?
#
loop_
_entity_poly.entity_id
_entity_poly.type
_entity_poly.pdbx_seq_one_letter_code
_entity_poly.pdbx_strand_id
1 'polypeptide(L)'
;MGLKKILSKIRKRIYVVTFLVFLIWMLFLDTHSMKIHMELNEEINDLEIEKKELKKLIAEDESNINQLMTIDSLERFAREKYGHKREEETIFYIEFKDSIN
;
A
#
# COMPACT_ATOMS: atom_id res chain seq x y z
N MET A 1 43.30 -46.47 -0.97
CA MET A 1 42.44 -47.39 -0.18
C MET A 1 41.29 -46.70 0.58
N GLY A 2 41.39 -45.40 0.93
CA GLY A 2 40.40 -44.70 1.79
C GLY A 2 39.06 -44.33 1.14
N LEU A 3 39.06 -43.78 -0.09
CA LEU A 3 37.82 -43.33 -0.74
C LEU A 3 36.83 -44.47 -1.00
N LYS A 4 37.30 -45.65 -1.45
CA LYS A 4 36.43 -46.81 -1.71
C LYS A 4 35.71 -47.31 -0.44
N LYS A 5 36.34 -47.17 0.73
CA LYS A 5 35.76 -47.52 2.04
C LYS A 5 34.69 -46.52 2.49
N ILE A 6 34.87 -45.24 2.18
CA ILE A 6 33.90 -44.18 2.45
C ILE A 6 32.69 -44.32 1.51
N LEU A 7 32.94 -44.49 0.21
CA LEU A 7 31.90 -44.72 -0.81
C LEU A 7 31.06 -45.97 -0.50
N SER A 8 31.65 -47.07 -0.05
CA SER A 8 30.90 -48.28 0.31
C SER A 8 30.07 -48.13 1.59
N LYS A 9 30.53 -47.31 2.56
CA LYS A 9 29.74 -46.92 3.74
C LYS A 9 28.56 -46.03 3.38
N ILE A 10 28.76 -45.06 2.48
CA ILE A 10 27.70 -44.17 1.98
C ILE A 10 26.64 -44.98 1.22
N ARG A 11 27.05 -45.93 0.36
CA ARG A 11 26.12 -46.78 -0.39
C ARG A 11 25.23 -47.65 0.50
N LYS A 12 25.73 -48.11 1.67
CA LYS A 12 24.91 -48.84 2.66
C LYS A 12 23.88 -47.96 3.37
N ARG A 13 24.07 -46.64 3.39
CA ARG A 13 23.17 -45.66 4.02
C ARG A 13 22.53 -44.73 2.99
N ILE A 14 22.44 -45.17 1.74
CA ILE A 14 22.06 -44.30 0.61
C ILE A 14 20.68 -43.68 0.82
N TYR A 15 19.72 -44.42 1.38
CA TYR A 15 18.40 -43.89 1.72
C TYR A 15 18.47 -42.72 2.74
N VAL A 16 19.33 -42.82 3.75
CA VAL A 16 19.52 -41.76 4.76
C VAL A 16 20.22 -40.55 4.15
N VAL A 17 21.22 -40.77 3.30
CA VAL A 17 21.94 -39.69 2.62
C VAL A 17 21.03 -38.98 1.61
N THR A 18 20.27 -39.72 0.80
CA THR A 18 19.30 -39.15 -0.14
C THR A 18 18.20 -38.40 0.60
N PHE A 19 17.72 -38.92 1.74
CA PHE A 19 16.74 -38.22 2.58
C PHE A 19 17.30 -36.92 3.19
N LEU A 20 18.54 -36.93 3.67
CA LEU A 20 19.20 -35.72 4.19
C LEU A 20 19.44 -34.67 3.09
N VAL A 21 19.89 -35.10 1.91
CA VAL A 21 20.03 -34.22 0.75
C VAL A 21 18.67 -33.68 0.32
N PHE A 22 17.63 -34.51 0.32
CA PHE A 22 16.26 -34.09 0.01
C PHE A 22 15.74 -33.09 1.05
N LEU A 23 15.99 -33.29 2.34
CA LEU A 23 15.65 -32.32 3.39
C LEU A 23 16.38 -31.00 3.20
N ILE A 24 17.69 -31.04 2.93
CA ILE A 24 18.47 -29.83 2.65
C ILE A 24 17.92 -29.12 1.39
N TRP A 25 17.54 -29.88 0.37
CA TRP A 25 16.93 -29.35 -0.85
C TRP A 25 15.57 -28.68 -0.56
N MET A 26 14.70 -29.35 0.18
CA MET A 26 13.40 -28.82 0.60
C MET A 26 13.50 -27.59 1.52
N LEU A 27 14.58 -27.46 2.29
CA LEU A 27 14.76 -26.34 3.22
C LEU A 27 15.42 -25.11 2.57
N PHE A 28 16.33 -25.31 1.61
CA PHE A 28 17.14 -24.23 1.04
C PHE A 28 16.77 -23.87 -0.41
N LEU A 29 16.32 -24.83 -1.20
CA LEU A 29 16.08 -24.67 -2.64
C LEU A 29 14.58 -24.73 -3.01
N ASP A 30 13.74 -25.35 -2.17
CA ASP A 30 12.30 -25.36 -2.40
C ASP A 30 11.67 -23.98 -2.10
N THR A 31 10.56 -23.73 -2.78
CA THR A 31 9.86 -22.45 -2.98
C THR A 31 9.26 -21.88 -1.69
N HIS A 32 9.33 -22.60 -0.57
CA HIS A 32 8.98 -22.12 0.77
C HIS A 32 10.15 -21.40 1.47
N SER A 33 10.91 -20.61 0.69
CA SER A 33 11.97 -19.81 1.28
C SER A 33 11.38 -18.79 2.24
N MET A 34 11.98 -18.66 3.43
CA MET A 34 11.60 -17.66 4.43
C MET A 34 11.52 -16.24 3.85
N LYS A 35 12.29 -15.96 2.79
CA LYS A 35 12.29 -14.69 2.06
C LYS A 35 10.94 -14.38 1.43
N ILE A 36 10.29 -15.37 0.81
CA ILE A 36 8.98 -15.18 0.17
C ILE A 36 7.93 -14.85 1.23
N HIS A 37 7.99 -15.50 2.40
CA HIS A 37 7.08 -15.17 3.51
C HIS A 37 7.32 -13.77 4.08
N MET A 38 8.58 -13.30 4.10
CA MET A 38 8.89 -11.93 4.52
C MET A 38 8.36 -10.91 3.51
N GLU A 39 8.63 -11.12 2.23
CA GLU A 39 8.16 -10.25 1.14
C GLU A 39 6.64 -10.17 1.10
N LEU A 40 5.97 -11.31 1.24
CA LEU A 40 4.50 -11.36 1.27
C LEU A 40 3.92 -10.66 2.51
N ASN A 41 4.60 -10.73 3.67
CA ASN A 41 4.16 -10.00 4.86
C ASN A 41 4.37 -8.48 4.72
N GLU A 42 5.45 -8.04 4.06
CA GLU A 42 5.64 -6.63 3.73
C GLU A 42 4.54 -6.15 2.78
N GLU A 43 4.24 -6.91 1.73
CA GLU A 43 3.16 -6.58 0.79
C GLU A 43 1.79 -6.53 1.49
N ILE A 44 1.50 -7.45 2.40
CA ILE A 44 0.27 -7.41 3.21
C ILE A 44 0.21 -6.13 4.04
N ASN A 45 1.30 -5.74 4.70
CA ASN A 45 1.34 -4.54 5.52
C ASN A 45 1.15 -3.27 4.68
N ASP A 46 1.78 -3.20 3.52
CA ASP A 46 1.62 -2.07 2.59
C ASP A 46 0.18 -1.94 2.10
N LEU A 47 -0.45 -3.06 1.72
CA LEU A 47 -1.87 -3.09 1.33
C LEU A 47 -2.80 -2.68 2.49
N GLU A 48 -2.49 -3.05 3.73
CA GLU A 48 -3.27 -2.63 4.89
C GLU A 48 -3.16 -1.13 5.17
N ILE A 49 -1.97 -0.56 5.00
CA ILE A 49 -1.73 0.89 5.11
C ILE A 49 -2.53 1.62 4.03
N GLU A 50 -2.39 1.22 2.77
CA GLU A 50 -3.11 1.84 1.65
C GLU A 50 -4.63 1.79 1.86
N LYS A 51 -5.15 0.62 2.25
CA LYS A 51 -6.57 0.44 2.58
C LYS A 51 -7.03 1.37 3.70
N LYS A 52 -6.21 1.60 4.71
CA LYS A 52 -6.53 2.49 5.83
C LYS A 52 -6.60 3.95 5.37
N GLU A 53 -5.65 4.38 4.54
CA GLU A 53 -5.62 5.73 3.99
C GLU A 53 -6.81 6.00 3.07
N LEU A 54 -7.11 5.07 2.16
CA LEU A 54 -8.28 5.16 1.28
C LEU A 54 -9.59 5.24 2.07
N LYS A 55 -9.75 4.42 3.12
CA LYS A 55 -10.93 4.51 3.99
C LYS A 55 -11.05 5.85 4.71
N LYS A 56 -9.93 6.45 5.10
CA LYS A 56 -9.92 7.78 5.71
C LYS A 56 -10.35 8.84 4.70
N LEU A 57 -9.82 8.79 3.47
CA LEU A 57 -10.19 9.69 2.39
C LEU A 57 -11.69 9.58 2.07
N ILE A 58 -12.22 8.37 1.96
CA ILE A 58 -13.66 8.15 1.72
C ILE A 58 -14.50 8.79 2.83
N ALA A 59 -14.13 8.63 4.09
CA ALA A 59 -14.86 9.22 5.21
C ALA A 59 -14.81 10.76 5.21
N GLU A 60 -13.66 11.34 4.82
CA GLU A 60 -13.50 12.78 4.66
C GLU A 60 -14.34 13.31 3.49
N ASP A 61 -14.30 12.63 2.35
CA ASP A 61 -15.09 12.98 1.16
C ASP A 61 -16.59 12.86 1.42
N GLU A 62 -17.05 11.83 2.12
CA GLU A 62 -18.46 11.72 2.55
C GLU A 62 -18.86 12.91 3.43
N SER A 63 -17.99 13.34 4.35
CA SER A 63 -18.24 14.54 5.16
C SER A 63 -18.30 15.81 4.30
N ASN A 64 -17.39 15.95 3.34
CA ASN A 64 -17.37 17.08 2.41
C ASN A 64 -18.62 17.10 1.52
N ILE A 65 -19.04 15.96 0.97
CA ILE A 65 -20.26 15.83 0.18
C ILE A 65 -21.49 16.22 1.02
N ASN A 66 -21.57 15.76 2.27
CA ASN A 66 -22.65 16.13 3.19
C ASN A 66 -22.72 17.64 3.41
N GLN A 67 -21.56 18.31 3.52
CA GLN A 67 -21.48 19.76 3.63
C GLN A 67 -21.88 20.50 2.34
N LEU A 68 -21.70 19.87 1.17
CA LEU A 68 -22.01 20.42 -0.15
C LEU A 68 -23.42 20.08 -0.66
N MET A 69 -24.24 19.36 0.12
CA MET A 69 -25.58 18.97 -0.32
C MET A 69 -26.57 20.14 -0.45
N THR A 70 -26.29 21.28 0.17
CA THR A 70 -27.16 22.46 0.04
C THR A 70 -26.68 23.35 -1.10
N ILE A 71 -27.61 23.91 -1.88
CA ILE A 71 -27.30 24.79 -3.03
C ILE A 71 -26.39 25.95 -2.60
N ASP A 72 -26.67 26.58 -1.45
CA ASP A 72 -25.86 27.68 -0.91
C ASP A 72 -24.42 27.24 -0.59
N SER A 73 -24.24 26.08 0.03
CA SER A 73 -22.91 25.55 0.36
C SER A 73 -22.10 25.19 -0.89
N LEU A 74 -22.76 24.62 -1.90
CA LEU A 74 -22.16 24.26 -3.17
C LEU A 74 -21.77 25.50 -3.97
N GLU A 75 -22.65 26.51 -4.02
CA GLU A 75 -22.37 27.78 -4.67
C GLU A 75 -21.21 28.51 -3.99
N ARG A 76 -21.19 28.53 -2.66
CA ARG A 76 -20.09 29.11 -1.88
C ARG A 76 -18.76 28.40 -2.16
N PHE A 77 -18.75 27.06 -2.19
CA PHE A 77 -17.56 26.28 -2.51
C PHE A 77 -17.05 26.54 -3.93
N ALA A 78 -17.97 26.58 -4.91
CA ALA A 78 -17.65 26.89 -6.31
C ALA A 78 -17.03 28.29 -6.46
N ARG A 79 -17.52 29.27 -5.69
CA ARG A 79 -16.99 30.65 -5.66
C ARG A 79 -15.62 30.73 -4.99
N GLU A 80 -15.46 30.13 -3.81
CA GLU A 80 -14.22 30.23 -3.03
C GLU A 80 -13.07 29.41 -3.62
N LYS A 81 -13.34 28.20 -4.14
CA LYS A 81 -12.29 27.31 -4.65
C LYS A 81 -11.96 27.53 -6.12
N TYR A 82 -12.96 27.85 -6.93
CA TYR A 82 -12.83 27.88 -8.39
C TYR A 82 -13.16 29.25 -8.99
N GLY A 83 -13.57 30.24 -8.18
CA GLY A 83 -13.88 31.58 -8.66
C GLY A 83 -15.10 31.64 -9.59
N HIS A 84 -16.00 30.66 -9.50
CA HIS A 84 -17.20 30.65 -10.34
C HIS A 84 -18.08 31.89 -10.07
N LYS A 85 -18.69 32.40 -11.13
CA LYS A 85 -19.66 33.51 -11.10
C LYS A 85 -20.81 33.21 -12.03
N ARG A 86 -21.97 33.81 -11.80
CA ARG A 86 -23.07 33.76 -12.77
C ARG A 86 -22.77 34.68 -13.96
N GLU A 87 -23.33 34.38 -15.12
CA GLU A 87 -23.11 35.17 -16.35
C GLU A 87 -23.60 36.61 -16.19
N GLU A 88 -24.74 36.79 -15.50
CA GLU A 88 -25.37 38.09 -15.24
C GLU A 88 -24.87 38.77 -13.94
N GLU A 89 -23.74 38.31 -13.38
CA GLU A 89 -23.23 38.79 -12.10
C GLU A 89 -21.97 39.66 -12.25
N THR A 90 -22.02 40.85 -11.65
CA THR A 90 -20.88 41.76 -11.55
C THR A 90 -20.24 41.66 -10.18
N ILE A 91 -18.96 41.26 -10.12
CA ILE A 91 -18.19 41.15 -8.88
C ILE A 91 -17.50 42.49 -8.59
N PHE A 92 -17.71 43.02 -7.39
CA PHE A 92 -17.03 44.22 -6.92
C PHE A 92 -15.92 43.84 -5.93
N TYR A 93 -14.70 44.31 -6.17
CA TYR A 93 -13.63 44.24 -5.17
C TYR A 93 -13.74 45.47 -4.27
N ILE A 94 -14.05 45.26 -2.99
CA ILE A 94 -14.14 46.32 -2.00
C ILE A 94 -12.82 46.35 -1.22
N GLU A 95 -12.02 47.38 -1.42
CA GLU A 95 -10.83 47.65 -0.62
C GLU A 95 -11.17 48.62 0.50
N PHE A 96 -10.92 48.20 1.75
CA PHE A 96 -11.06 49.08 2.90
C PHE A 96 -9.82 49.95 3.04
N LYS A 97 -10.02 51.23 3.36
CA LYS A 97 -8.96 52.24 3.45
C LYS A 97 -7.87 51.88 4.47
N ASP A 98 -8.19 51.04 5.46
CA ASP A 98 -7.26 50.56 6.49
C ASP A 98 -6.34 49.43 6.01
N SER A 99 -6.58 48.85 4.83
CA SER A 99 -5.74 47.80 4.21
C SER A 99 -4.70 48.35 3.23
N ILE A 100 -4.69 49.67 3.00
CA ILE A 100 -3.73 50.38 2.16
C ILE A 100 -2.69 51.01 3.10
N ASN A 101 -1.59 50.30 3.34
CA ASN A 101 -0.40 50.88 3.97
C ASN A 101 0.39 51.72 2.96
#